data_AF-A0A3D3B3L7-F1
#
_entry.id   AF-A0A3D3B3L7-F1
#
_cell.length_a   1.000
_cell.length_b   1.000
_cell.length_c   1.000
_cell.angle_alpha   90.00
_cell.angle_beta   90.00
_cell.angle_gamma   90.00
#
_symmetry.space_group_name_H-M   'P 1'
#
loop_
_entity.id
_entity.type
_entity.pdbx_description
1 polymer ?
#
loop_
_entity_poly.entity_id
_entity_poly.type
_entity_poly.pdbx_seq_one_letter_code
_entity_poly.pdbx_strand_id
1 'polypeptide(L)'
;TCPGHVARDVALARIKTMLDAMQAHTGKRPIIYTDPVFYRDVLDGAFTDYHFWLRSVAAEPEALYRDRTWSFWQFTTTGSVPGVQGRVDCNSFNGTSGDWGLVLKWLQAGQ
;
A
#
# COMPACT_ATOMS: atom_id res chain seq x y z
N THR A 1 28.83 0.25 -12.71
CA THR A 1 27.62 0.55 -13.50
C THR A 1 26.42 0.10 -12.69
N CYS A 2 25.52 1.02 -12.31
CA CYS A 2 24.33 0.64 -11.55
C CYS A 2 23.54 -0.38 -12.37
N PRO A 3 23.19 -1.56 -11.80
CA PRO A 3 22.31 -2.47 -12.51
C PRO A 3 21.00 -1.71 -12.77
N GLY A 4 20.60 -1.67 -14.04
CA GLY A 4 19.41 -0.97 -14.49
C GLY A 4 18.17 -1.44 -13.73
N HIS A 5 17.14 -0.60 -13.82
CA HIS A 5 15.78 -0.84 -13.35
C HIS A 5 15.43 -2.35 -13.38
N VAL A 6 15.02 -2.91 -12.22
CA VAL A 6 14.56 -4.29 -12.16
C VAL A 6 13.41 -4.45 -13.15
N ALA A 7 13.51 -5.44 -14.05
CA ALA A 7 12.44 -5.71 -15.01
C ALA A 7 11.11 -5.96 -14.26
N ARG A 8 10.01 -5.41 -14.78
CA ARG A 8 8.71 -5.40 -14.10
C ARG A 8 8.26 -6.80 -13.69
N ASP A 9 8.41 -7.79 -14.55
CA ASP A 9 8.08 -9.19 -14.29
C ASP A 9 8.90 -9.79 -13.14
N VAL A 10 10.21 -9.49 -13.10
CA VAL A 10 11.10 -9.91 -12.01
C VAL A 10 10.70 -9.26 -10.69
N ALA A 11 10.34 -7.97 -10.73
CA ALA A 11 9.84 -7.27 -9.54
C ALA A 11 8.53 -7.89 -9.04
N LEU A 12 7.55 -8.12 -9.93
CA LEU A 12 6.28 -8.75 -9.59
C LEU A 12 6.46 -10.15 -8.99
N ALA A 13 7.34 -10.98 -9.57
CA ALA A 13 7.63 -12.32 -9.06
C ALA A 13 8.23 -12.29 -7.65
N ARG A 14 9.16 -11.36 -7.40
CA ARG A 14 9.77 -11.18 -6.07
C ARG A 14 8.77 -10.64 -5.05
N ILE A 15 7.92 -9.69 -5.45
CA ILE A 15 6.85 -9.16 -4.59
C ILE A 15 5.88 -10.28 -4.22
N LYS A 16 5.43 -11.09 -5.20
CA LYS A 16 4.56 -12.25 -4.92
C LYS A 16 5.19 -13.22 -3.93
N THR A 17 6.48 -13.54 -4.11
CA THR A 17 7.22 -14.39 -3.18
C THR A 17 7.21 -13.83 -1.76
N MET A 18 7.42 -12.52 -1.62
CA MET A 18 7.39 -11.86 -0.31
C MET A 18 5.98 -11.86 0.30
N LEU A 19 4.94 -11.56 -0.49
CA LEU A 19 3.55 -11.58 -0.06
C LEU A 19 3.16 -12.96 0.48
N ASP A 20 3.51 -14.02 -0.25
CA ASP A 20 3.22 -15.40 0.13
C ASP A 20 3.96 -15.81 1.40
N ALA A 21 5.25 -15.48 1.49
CA ALA A 21 6.07 -15.80 2.66
C ALA A 21 5.56 -15.08 3.91
N MET A 22 5.20 -13.79 3.80
CA MET A 22 4.62 -13.02 4.91
C MET A 22 3.29 -13.60 5.36
N GLN A 23 2.42 -13.98 4.41
CA GLN A 23 1.13 -14.56 4.73
C GLN A 23 1.29 -15.94 5.40
N ALA A 24 2.16 -16.80 4.88
CA ALA A 24 2.44 -18.10 5.48
C ALA A 24 3.03 -17.99 6.89
N HIS A 25 3.90 -16.99 7.12
CA HIS A 25 4.54 -16.79 8.42
C HIS A 25 3.60 -16.19 9.47
N THR A 26 2.78 -15.23 9.08
CA THR A 26 1.97 -14.44 10.01
C THR A 26 0.51 -14.89 10.11
N GLY A 27 0.04 -15.71 9.17
CA GLY A 27 -1.38 -16.04 8.98
C GLY A 27 -2.24 -14.87 8.48
N LYS A 28 -1.62 -13.73 8.14
CA LYS A 28 -2.33 -12.48 7.79
C LYS A 28 -2.03 -12.07 6.36
N ARG A 29 -3.02 -11.48 5.69
CA ARG A 29 -2.84 -10.91 4.34
C ARG A 29 -2.04 -9.60 4.43
N PRO A 30 -0.92 -9.45 3.70
CA PRO A 30 -0.16 -8.20 3.68
C PRO A 30 -0.93 -7.04 3.03
N ILE A 31 -0.59 -5.81 3.41
CA ILE A 31 -1.00 -4.56 2.71
C ILE A 31 0.18 -4.07 1.88
N ILE A 32 -0.08 -3.61 0.65
CA ILE A 32 0.97 -3.09 -0.23
C ILE A 32 1.04 -1.57 -0.11
N TYR A 33 2.15 -1.05 0.41
CA TYR A 33 2.46 0.38 0.36
C TYR A 33 3.27 0.75 -0.89
N THR A 34 2.96 1.88 -1.52
CA THR A 34 3.71 2.36 -2.70
C THR A 34 3.59 3.86 -2.90
N ASP A 35 4.56 4.43 -3.61
CA ASP A 35 4.48 5.77 -4.20
C ASP A 35 3.96 5.73 -5.66
N PRO A 36 3.65 6.90 -6.26
CA PRO A 36 3.05 6.96 -7.60
C PRO A 36 3.97 6.47 -8.71
N VAL A 37 5.28 6.67 -8.59
CA VAL A 37 6.26 6.30 -9.61
C VAL A 37 6.39 4.78 -9.65
N PHE A 38 6.63 4.15 -8.50
CA PHE A 38 6.76 2.70 -8.43
C PHE A 38 5.46 1.99 -8.78
N TYR A 39 4.32 2.55 -8.38
CA TYR A 39 3.02 1.98 -8.77
C TYR A 39 2.86 1.96 -10.28
N ARG A 40 3.04 3.11 -10.95
CA ARG A 40 2.89 3.22 -12.41
C ARG A 40 3.85 2.29 -13.14
N ASP A 41 5.10 2.23 -12.70
CA ASP A 41 6.15 1.50 -13.43
C ASP A 41 6.09 -0.02 -13.17
N VAL A 42 5.55 -0.46 -12.03
CA VAL A 42 5.59 -1.87 -11.61
C VAL A 42 4.22 -2.45 -11.27
N LEU A 43 3.44 -1.79 -10.41
CA LEU A 43 2.25 -2.37 -9.77
C LEU A 43 0.94 -2.11 -10.51
N ASP A 44 0.93 -1.27 -11.54
CA ASP A 44 -0.30 -0.97 -12.27
C ASP A 44 -0.92 -2.23 -12.87
N GLY A 45 -2.22 -2.42 -12.66
CA GLY A 45 -2.96 -3.66 -12.96
C GLY A 45 -2.55 -4.93 -12.19
N ALA A 46 -1.55 -4.89 -11.30
CA ALA A 46 -1.13 -6.05 -10.50
C ALA A 46 -1.78 -6.09 -9.11
N PHE A 47 -1.80 -7.27 -8.49
CA PHE A 47 -2.25 -7.51 -7.11
C PHE A 47 -3.61 -6.86 -6.77
N THR A 48 -4.56 -6.95 -7.69
CA THR A 48 -5.88 -6.30 -7.58
C THR A 48 -6.73 -6.82 -6.41
N ASP A 49 -6.38 -7.97 -5.87
CA ASP A 49 -7.02 -8.59 -4.71
C ASP A 49 -6.42 -8.15 -3.36
N TYR A 50 -5.33 -7.35 -3.38
CA TYR A 50 -4.66 -6.82 -2.19
C TYR A 50 -5.14 -5.41 -1.86
N HIS A 51 -5.23 -5.10 -0.57
CA HIS A 51 -5.39 -3.72 -0.13
C HIS A 51 -4.09 -2.93 -0.34
N PHE A 52 -4.25 -1.70 -0.84
CA PHE A 52 -3.16 -0.76 -1.02
C PHE A 52 -3.17 0.34 0.03
N TRP A 53 -1.97 0.74 0.43
CA TRP A 53 -1.66 1.96 1.18
C TRP A 53 -0.91 2.91 0.26
N LEU A 54 -1.63 3.86 -0.33
CA LEU A 54 -1.10 4.73 -1.37
C LEU A 54 -0.47 5.97 -0.75
N ARG A 55 0.75 6.31 -1.17
CA ARG A 55 1.32 7.63 -0.89
C ARG A 55 0.91 8.61 -1.96
N SER A 56 0.27 9.70 -1.56
CA SER A 56 0.02 10.84 -2.45
C SER A 56 -0.05 12.13 -1.63
N VAL A 57 1.00 12.94 -1.69
CA VAL A 57 1.09 14.17 -0.87
C VAL A 57 0.75 15.45 -1.63
N ALA A 58 0.59 15.35 -2.94
CA ALA A 58 0.37 16.50 -3.83
C ALA A 58 -1.01 16.49 -4.51
N ALA A 59 -1.73 15.38 -4.44
CA ALA A 59 -3.05 15.19 -5.04
C ALA A 59 -3.82 14.09 -4.30
N GLU A 60 -5.11 13.97 -4.55
CA GLU A 60 -5.90 12.82 -4.11
C GLU A 60 -5.44 11.53 -4.84
N PRO A 61 -5.53 10.35 -4.20
CA PRO A 61 -5.10 9.10 -4.81
C PRO A 61 -5.75 8.81 -6.17
N GLU A 62 -7.03 9.13 -6.35
CA GLU A 62 -7.82 8.89 -7.57
C GLU A 62 -7.20 9.55 -8.80
N ALA A 63 -6.51 10.69 -8.62
CA ALA A 63 -5.83 11.39 -9.71
C ALA A 63 -4.56 10.69 -10.19
N LEU A 64 -3.88 9.94 -9.30
CA LEU A 64 -2.58 9.30 -9.58
C LEU A 64 -2.68 7.79 -9.78
N TYR A 65 -3.71 7.15 -9.23
CA TYR A 65 -3.89 5.70 -9.16
C TYR A 65 -5.27 5.31 -9.71
N ARG A 66 -5.51 5.59 -11.00
CA ARG A 66 -6.81 5.34 -11.64
C ARG A 66 -7.25 3.89 -11.48
N ASP A 67 -8.54 3.71 -11.17
CA ASP A 67 -9.21 2.41 -11.01
C ASP A 67 -8.57 1.49 -9.96
N ARG A 68 -7.74 2.03 -9.06
CA ARG A 68 -7.13 1.27 -7.97
C ARG A 68 -7.99 1.35 -6.72
N THR A 69 -8.44 0.19 -6.24
CA THR A 69 -8.96 0.07 -4.87
C THR A 69 -7.82 0.21 -3.86
N TRP A 70 -8.02 1.05 -2.85
CA TRP A 70 -7.06 1.30 -1.77
C TRP A 70 -7.78 1.48 -0.43
N SER A 71 -7.10 1.14 0.66
CA SER A 71 -7.65 1.24 2.03
C SER A 71 -7.00 2.35 2.83
N PHE A 72 -5.75 2.67 2.55
CA PHE A 72 -5.02 3.69 3.30
C PHE A 72 -4.39 4.69 2.36
N TRP A 73 -4.36 5.95 2.77
CA TRP A 73 -3.73 7.02 2.03
C TRP A 73 -2.79 7.80 2.94
N GLN A 74 -1.51 7.81 2.60
CA GLN A 74 -0.53 8.74 3.18
C GLN A 74 -0.63 10.08 2.47
N PHE A 75 -1.27 11.05 3.12
CA PHE A 75 -1.59 12.37 2.54
C PHE A 75 -0.56 13.45 2.86
N THR A 76 0.30 13.22 3.86
CA THR A 76 1.41 14.13 4.17
C THR A 76 2.55 13.40 4.85
N THR A 77 3.77 13.89 4.64
CA THR A 77 4.97 13.48 5.39
C THR A 77 5.41 14.54 6.41
N THR A 78 4.57 15.54 6.61
CA THR A 78 4.92 16.80 7.26
C THR A 78 3.91 17.19 8.33
N GLY A 79 3.10 16.22 8.76
CA GLY A 79 2.11 16.41 9.79
C GLY A 79 2.76 16.72 11.13
N SER A 80 1.93 17.25 12.02
CA SER A 80 2.23 17.44 13.44
C SER A 80 1.14 16.75 14.24
N VAL A 81 1.52 15.83 15.11
CA VAL A 81 0.59 15.02 15.93
C VAL A 81 1.03 15.15 17.38
N PRO A 82 0.12 15.53 18.32
CA PRO A 82 0.45 15.58 19.73
C PRO A 82 1.08 14.27 20.22
N GLY A 83 2.24 14.37 20.87
CA GLY A 83 3.01 13.22 21.33
C GLY A 83 4.09 12.72 20.36
N VAL A 84 4.15 13.24 19.12
CA VAL A 84 5.22 12.94 18.18
C VAL A 84 6.13 14.16 18.02
N GLN A 85 7.44 13.97 18.27
CA GLN A 85 8.43 15.03 18.06
C GLN A 85 8.82 15.11 16.58
N GLY A 86 8.75 16.31 16.00
CA GLY A 86 9.12 16.55 14.61
C GLY A 86 7.99 16.26 13.62
N ARG A 87 8.34 16.21 12.33
CA ARG A 87 7.42 15.95 11.23
C ARG A 87 7.08 14.46 11.18
N VAL A 88 5.81 14.14 10.95
CA VAL A 88 5.33 12.75 10.88
C VAL A 88 4.42 12.53 9.67
N ASP A 89 4.45 11.31 9.15
CA ASP A 89 3.53 10.87 8.12
C ASP A 89 2.11 10.76 8.70
N CYS A 90 1.15 11.44 8.08
CA CYS A 90 -0.26 11.29 8.43
C CYS A 90 -1.01 10.56 7.33
N ASN A 91 -1.96 9.74 7.78
CA ASN A 91 -2.68 8.81 6.92
C ASN A 91 -4.18 8.89 7.17
N SER A 92 -4.95 8.62 6.13
CA SER A 92 -6.41 8.46 6.22
C SER A 92 -6.79 7.04 5.84
N PHE A 93 -7.84 6.53 6.49
CA PHE A 93 -8.49 5.28 6.13
C PHE A 93 -9.64 5.56 5.15
N ASN A 94 -9.72 4.79 4.07
CA ASN A 94 -10.79 4.89 3.08
C ASN A 94 -12.03 4.12 3.53
N GLY A 95 -12.77 4.70 4.48
CA GLY A 95 -14.01 4.11 4.96
C GLY A 95 -14.48 4.70 6.28
N THR A 96 -15.61 4.18 6.73
CA THR A 96 -16.20 4.53 8.03
C THR A 96 -15.63 3.65 9.14
N SER A 97 -15.92 4.00 10.39
CA SER A 97 -15.62 3.14 11.55
C SER A 97 -16.28 1.75 11.44
N GLY A 98 -17.42 1.62 10.76
CA GLY A 98 -18.06 0.33 10.49
C GLY A 98 -17.26 -0.52 9.49
N ASP A 99 -16.70 0.13 8.46
CA ASP A 99 -15.89 -0.52 7.42
C ASP A 99 -14.55 -1.03 7.96
N TRP A 100 -14.04 -0.42 9.03
CA TRP A 100 -12.81 -0.85 9.70
C TRP A 100 -12.83 -2.34 10.07
N GLY A 101 -13.97 -2.83 10.57
CA GLY A 101 -14.14 -4.24 10.92
C GLY A 101 -14.02 -5.19 9.71
N LEU A 102 -14.41 -4.73 8.52
CA LEU A 102 -14.27 -5.51 7.28
C LEU A 102 -12.80 -5.63 6.87
N VAL A 103 -12.03 -4.54 7.00
CA VAL A 103 -10.58 -4.55 6.73
C VAL A 103 -9.86 -5.47 7.70
N LEU A 104 -10.18 -5.41 9.00
CA LEU A 104 -9.58 -6.31 9.99
C LEU A 104 -9.88 -7.78 9.68
N LYS A 105 -11.12 -8.11 9.28
CA LYS A 105 -11.48 -9.47 8.85
C LYS A 105 -10.71 -9.90 7.60
N TRP A 106 -10.59 -9.02 6.61
CA TRP A 106 -9.80 -9.31 5.40
C TRP A 106 -8.33 -9.59 5.73
N LEU A 107 -7.72 -8.82 6.62
CA LEU A 107 -6.34 -9.02 7.07
C LEU A 107 -6.15 -10.37 7.76
N GLN A 108 -7.20 -10.88 8.41
CA GLN A 108 -7.20 -12.16 9.12
C GLN A 108 -7.57 -13.36 8.24
N ALA A 109 -8.09 -13.14 7.02
CA ALA A 109 -8.63 -14.20 6.14
C ALA A 109 -7.55 -15.09 5.47
N GLY A 110 -6.38 -15.24 6.10
CA GLY A 110 -5.32 -16.16 5.69
C GLY A 110 -5.44 -17.56 6.32
N GLN A 111 -6.57 -17.87 6.98
CA GLN A 111 -6.94 -19.20 7.48
C GLN A 111 -8.22 -19.69 6.83
#